data_AF-A0A961BWJ8-F1
#
_entry.id   AF-A0A961BWJ8-F1
#
_cell.length_a   1.000
_cell.length_b   1.000
_cell.length_c   1.000
_cell.angle_alpha   90.00
_cell.angle_beta   90.00
_cell.angle_gamma   90.00
#
_symmetry.space_group_name_H-M   'P 1'
#
loop_
_entity.id
_entity.type
_entity.pdbx_description
1 polymer ?
#
loop_
_entity_poly.entity_id
_entity_poly.type
_entity_poly.pdbx_seq_one_letter_code
_entity_poly.pdbx_strand_id
1 'polypeptide(L)' 'MSEEGARAALSAVRSPAADPSKYDARRLEGGWLFGWSASAGRPPMDTRSWVVADTGEARRLTLKELAEDVLRGLNGA' A
#
# COMPACT_ATOMS: atom_id res chain seq x y z
N MET A 1 -4.76 -11.67 -4.44
CA MET A 1 -3.28 -11.57 -4.47
C MET A 1 -2.69 -11.80 -3.07
N SER A 2 -1.47 -12.37 -2.95
CA SER A 2 -0.77 -12.54 -1.66
C SER A 2 -0.04 -11.26 -1.21
N GLU A 3 0.38 -11.17 0.06
CA GLU A 3 1.18 -10.03 0.55
C GLU A 3 2.50 -9.91 -0.19
N GLU A 4 3.22 -11.02 -0.38
CA GLU A 4 4.49 -11.04 -1.12
C GLU A 4 4.33 -10.54 -2.55
N GLY A 5 3.24 -10.92 -3.23
CA GLY A 5 2.92 -10.40 -4.56
C GLY A 5 2.66 -8.89 -4.56
N ALA A 6 1.95 -8.39 -3.53
CA ALA A 6 1.71 -6.97 -3.37
C ALA A 6 3.01 -6.19 -3.07
N ARG A 7 3.91 -6.76 -2.26
CA ARG A 7 5.25 -6.16 -2.01
C ARG A 7 6.13 -6.18 -3.25
N ALA A 8 6.03 -7.21 -4.08
CA ALA A 8 6.71 -7.25 -5.37
C ALA A 8 6.21 -6.14 -6.30
N ALA A 9 4.89 -5.89 -6.36
CA ALA A 9 4.32 -4.78 -7.11
C ALA A 9 4.81 -3.41 -6.60
N LEU A 10 4.89 -3.21 -5.28
CA LEU A 10 5.47 -2.00 -4.68
C LEU A 10 6.96 -1.84 -5.03
N SER A 11 7.71 -2.94 -5.06
CA SER A 11 9.13 -2.93 -5.42
C SER A 11 9.32 -2.55 -6.89
N ALA A 12 8.44 -3.02 -7.78
CA ALA A 12 8.46 -2.70 -9.21
C ALA A 12 8.29 -1.19 -9.46
N VAL A 13 7.45 -0.52 -8.66
CA VAL A 13 7.27 0.95 -8.72
C VAL A 13 8.25 1.72 -7.81
N ARG A 14 9.26 1.03 -7.27
CA ARG A 14 10.28 1.59 -6.35
C ARG A 14 9.69 2.29 -5.13
N SER A 15 8.54 1.81 -4.65
CA SER A 15 7.91 2.35 -3.44
C SER A 15 8.65 1.87 -2.19
N PRO A 16 8.93 2.77 -1.22
CA PRO A 16 9.51 2.37 0.07
C PRO A 16 8.57 1.48 0.88
N ALA A 17 7.28 1.44 0.54
CA ALA A 17 6.28 0.61 1.22
C ALA A 17 6.48 -0.89 1.00
N ALA A 18 7.36 -1.30 0.08
CA ALA A 18 7.74 -2.69 -0.08
C ALA A 18 8.49 -3.25 1.14
N ASP A 19 9.16 -2.39 1.93
CA ASP A 19 9.99 -2.78 3.07
C ASP A 19 9.14 -3.22 4.29
N PRO A 20 9.14 -4.52 4.66
CA PRO A 20 8.34 -5.03 5.76
C PRO A 20 8.83 -4.58 7.14
N SER A 21 10.06 -4.07 7.25
CA SER A 21 10.58 -3.53 8.52
C SER A 21 10.02 -2.14 8.84
N LYS A 22 9.44 -1.46 7.84
CA LYS A 22 8.94 -0.08 7.94
C LYS A 22 7.45 0.04 7.70
N TYR A 23 6.87 -0.87 6.92
CA TYR A 23 5.46 -0.83 6.56
C TYR A 23 4.75 -2.13 6.91
N ASP A 24 3.70 -1.98 7.71
CA ASP A 24 2.76 -3.05 8.00
C ASP A 24 1.79 -3.20 6.82
N ALA A 25 1.48 -4.45 6.49
CA ALA A 25 0.51 -4.79 5.47
C ALA A 25 -0.83 -5.16 6.10
N ARG A 26 -1.91 -4.67 5.51
CA ARG A 26 -3.28 -5.02 5.89
C ARG A 26 -4.05 -5.45 4.64
N ARG A 27 -4.65 -6.63 4.68
CA ARG A 27 -5.56 -7.10 3.63
C ARG A 27 -6.87 -6.30 3.69
N LEU A 28 -7.31 -5.81 2.54
CA LEU A 28 -8.61 -5.17 2.33
C LEU A 28 -9.36 -5.88 1.21
N GLU A 29 -10.65 -5.56 1.04
CA GLU A 29 -11.39 -5.98 -0.14
C GLU A 29 -10.77 -5.34 -1.40
N GLY A 30 -10.48 -6.16 -2.40
CA GLY A 30 -9.86 -5.72 -3.65
C GLY A 30 -8.36 -5.40 -3.58
N GLY A 31 -7.67 -5.63 -2.46
CA GLY A 31 -6.23 -5.35 -2.43
C GLY A 31 -5.56 -5.35 -1.06
N TRP A 32 -4.45 -4.65 -0.98
CA TRP A 32 -3.61 -4.51 0.20
C TRP A 32 -3.37 -3.05 0.50
N LEU A 33 -3.37 -2.69 1.79
CA LEU A 33 -2.95 -1.40 2.31
C LEU A 33 -1.64 -1.57 3.04
N PHE A 34 -0.70 -0.68 2.75
CA PHE A 34 0.61 -0.60 3.38
C PHE A 34 0.72 0.73 4.10
N GLY A 35 0.72 0.67 5.44
CA GLY A 35 0.86 1.83 6.32
C GLY A 35 2.18 1.80 7.05
N TRP A 36 2.68 2.97 7.48
CA TRP A 36 3.88 3.02 8.30
C TRP A 36 3.69 2.23 9.59
N SER A 37 4.63 1.34 9.90
CA SER A 37 4.54 0.46 11.06
C SER A 37 4.71 1.24 12.35
N ALA A 38 3.85 0.98 13.33
CA ALA A 38 3.99 1.57 14.66
C ALA A 38 5.32 1.18 15.32
N SER A 39 5.82 -0.03 15.02
CA SER A 39 7.08 -0.56 15.53
C SER A 39 8.31 0.08 14.89
N ALA A 40 8.15 0.70 13.71
CA ALA A 40 9.22 1.42 13.01
C ALA A 40 9.46 2.84 13.59
N GLY A 41 8.71 3.21 14.64
CA GLY A 41 8.80 4.50 15.29
C GLY A 41 8.05 5.60 14.54
N ARG A 42 8.49 6.86 14.70
CA ARG A 42 7.81 7.99 14.08
C ARG A 42 8.03 7.98 12.56
N PRO A 43 6.96 8.08 11.74
CA PRO A 43 7.13 8.20 10.30
C PRO A 43 7.96 9.44 9.94
N PRO A 44 8.88 9.33 8.97
CA PRO A 44 9.49 10.49 8.33
C PRO A 44 8.43 11.49 7.82
N MET A 45 8.85 12.75 7.63
CA MET A 45 7.98 13.73 6.99
C MET A 45 7.61 13.27 5.57
N ASP A 46 6.33 13.45 5.22
CA ASP A 46 5.72 13.02 3.96
C ASP A 46 5.64 11.50 3.72
N THR A 47 5.80 10.68 4.75
CA THR A 47 5.43 9.26 4.68
C THR A 47 3.94 9.12 4.39
N ARG A 48 3.61 8.40 3.32
CA ARG A 48 2.25 8.11 2.88
C ARG A 48 1.99 6.62 2.88
N SER A 49 0.75 6.26 3.16
CA SER A 49 0.28 4.90 2.92
C SER A 49 0.19 4.60 1.43
N TRP A 50 0.34 3.33 1.09
CA TRP A 50 0.22 2.84 -0.28
C TRP A 50 -0.84 1.75 -0.34
N VAL A 51 -1.48 1.63 -1.49
CA VAL A 51 -2.38 0.51 -1.78
C VAL A 51 -1.87 -0.26 -2.98
N VAL A 52 -2.19 -1.55 -3.02
CA VAL A 52 -1.98 -2.40 -4.18
C VAL A 52 -3.26 -3.16 -4.46
N ALA A 53 -3.84 -2.95 -5.63
CA ALA A 53 -5.02 -3.67 -6.10
C ALA A 53 -4.70 -5.15 -6.36
N ASP A 54 -5.71 -6.02 -6.35
CA ASP A 54 -5.53 -7.45 -6.65
C ASP A 54 -5.03 -7.71 -8.07
N THR A 55 -5.18 -6.75 -8.97
CA THR A 55 -4.59 -6.71 -10.33
C THR A 55 -3.07 -6.46 -10.32
N GLY A 56 -2.50 -6.07 -9.18
CA GLY A 56 -1.09 -5.70 -9.03
C GLY A 56 -0.81 -4.21 -9.22
N GLU A 57 -1.82 -3.37 -9.48
CA GLU A 57 -1.63 -1.93 -9.61
C GLU A 57 -1.36 -1.29 -8.24
N ALA A 58 -0.21 -0.63 -8.10
CA ALA A 58 0.22 0.02 -6.88
C ALA A 58 0.04 1.54 -6.95
N ARG A 59 -0.53 2.14 -5.91
CA ARG A 59 -0.77 3.59 -5.83
C ARG A 59 -0.48 4.17 -4.45
N ARG A 60 0.11 5.36 -4.43
CA ARG A 60 0.29 6.15 -3.21
C ARG A 60 -1.03 6.83 -2.83
N LEU A 61 -1.41 6.79 -1.55
CA LEU A 61 -2.58 7.49 -1.04
C LEU A 61 -2.25 8.95 -0.71
N THR A 62 -3.21 9.83 -0.93
CA THR A 62 -3.22 11.21 -0.39
C THR A 62 -3.90 11.26 0.97
N LEU A 63 -3.80 12.42 1.66
CA LEU A 63 -4.38 12.61 2.99
C LEU A 63 -5.91 12.49 3.07
N LYS A 64 -6.60 12.68 1.95
CA LYS A 64 -8.07 12.75 1.89
C LYS A 64 -8.71 11.48 1.33
N GLU A 65 -7.90 10.50 0.95
CA GLU A 65 -8.37 9.32 0.26
C GLU A 65 -8.54 8.14 1.21
N LEU A 66 -9.65 7.42 1.05
CA LEU A 66 -9.87 6.14 1.69
C LEU A 66 -9.28 5.03 0.82
N ALA A 67 -8.55 4.12 1.45
CA ALA A 67 -7.90 3.01 0.75
C ALA A 67 -8.89 2.17 -0.06
N GLU A 68 -10.08 1.91 0.49
CA GLU A 68 -11.13 1.10 -0.15
C GLU A 68 -11.70 1.76 -1.41
N ASP A 69 -11.93 3.08 -1.39
CA ASP A 69 -12.42 3.80 -2.57
C ASP A 69 -11.40 3.79 -3.71
N VAL A 70 -10.12 3.96 -3.36
CA VAL A 70 -9.03 3.88 -4.33
C VAL A 70 -8.92 2.47 -4.91
N LEU A 71 -8.95 1.43 -4.07
CA LEU A 71 -8.92 0.04 -4.52
C LEU A 71 -10.12 -0.30 -5.41
N ARG A 72 -11.32 0.21 -5.10
CA ARG A 72 -12.50 0.03 -5.95
C ARG A 72 -12.29 0.68 -7.32
N GLY A 73 -11.72 1.89 -7.35
CA GLY A 73 -11.39 2.58 -8.60
C GLY A 73 -10.36 1.82 -9.45
N LEU A 74 -9.34 1.25 -8.81
CA LEU A 74 -8.27 0.49 -9.50
C LEU A 74 -8.74 -0.87 -10.05
N ASN A 75 -9.69 -1.53 -9.38
CA ASN A 75 -10.23 -2.82 -9.86
C ASN A 75 -11.42 -2.68 -10.82
N GLY A 76 -12.04 -1.50 -10.89
CA GLY A 76 -13.19 -1.21 -11.75
C GLY A 76 -12.84 -0.43 -13.02
N ALA A 77 -11.57 -0.08 -13.22
CA ALA A 77 -11.02 0.53 -14.44
C ALA A 77 -10.53 -0.55 -15.41
#